data_AF-A0AA51P602-F1
#
_entry.id   AF-A0AA51P602-F1
#
_cell.length_a   1.000
_cell.length_b   1.000
_cell.length_c   1.000
_cell.angle_alpha   90.00
_cell.angle_beta   90.00
_cell.angle_gamma   90.00
#
_symmetry.space_group_name_H-M   'P 1'
#
loop_
_entity.id
_entity.type
_entity.pdbx_description
1 polymer ?
#
loop_
_entity_poly.entity_id
_entity_poly.type
_entity_poly.pdbx_seq_one_letter_code
_entity_poly.pdbx_strand_id
1 'polypeptide(L)' 'NDPTWVLEGKKLVKIREYKGKVYIDIREFYEKNGDLLPGKKGISLTPDLWRKLLSLGDEINEAI' A
#
# COMPACT_ATOMS: atom_id res chain seq x y z
N ASN A 1 1.11 -16.32 1.80
CA ASN A 1 0.40 -15.20 1.15
C ASN A 1 0.59 -13.95 1.98
N ASP A 2 1.12 -12.92 1.36
CA ASP A 2 1.34 -11.62 2.00
C ASP A 2 -0.02 -11.00 2.40
N PRO A 3 -0.17 -10.46 3.63
CA PRO A 3 -1.38 -9.77 4.04
C PRO A 3 -1.76 -8.68 3.03
N THR A 4 -3.00 -8.71 2.56
CA THR A 4 -3.51 -7.87 1.48
C THR A 4 -4.91 -7.36 1.82
N TRP A 5 -5.16 -6.08 1.57
CA TRP A 5 -6.46 -5.43 1.73
C TRP A 5 -6.84 -4.67 0.45
N VAL A 6 -8.12 -4.65 0.11
CA VAL A 6 -8.66 -3.94 -1.05
C VAL A 6 -9.12 -2.56 -0.60
N LEU A 7 -8.66 -1.50 -1.28
CA LEU A 7 -9.19 -0.15 -1.11
C LEU A 7 -10.36 0.08 -2.08
N GLU A 8 -10.10 -0.11 -3.38
CA GLU A 8 -11.10 0.05 -4.44
C GLU A 8 -10.61 -0.68 -5.71
N GLY A 9 -11.42 -1.59 -6.27
CA GLY A 9 -11.06 -2.33 -7.47
C GLY A 9 -9.69 -3.03 -7.33
N LYS A 10 -8.71 -2.62 -8.15
CA LYS A 10 -7.34 -3.14 -8.11
C LYS A 10 -6.36 -2.26 -7.31
N LYS A 11 -6.84 -1.27 -6.55
CA LYS A 11 -6.04 -0.50 -5.59
C LYS A 11 -5.97 -1.28 -4.28
N LEU A 12 -4.78 -1.75 -3.92
CA LEU A 12 -4.55 -2.65 -2.80
C LEU A 12 -3.55 -2.04 -1.81
N VAL A 13 -3.67 -2.43 -0.55
CA VAL A 13 -2.62 -2.34 0.47
C VAL A 13 -2.03 -3.73 0.67
N LYS A 14 -0.70 -3.86 0.64
CA LYS A 14 0.01 -5.12 0.90
C LYS A 14 1.16 -4.92 1.87
N ILE A 15 1.38 -5.88 2.77
CA ILE A 15 2.65 -6.00 3.52
C ILE A 15 3.60 -6.85 2.70
N ARG A 16 4.75 -6.30 2.31
CA ARG A 16 5.76 -7.03 1.53
C ARG A 16 7.13 -6.97 2.21
N GLU A 17 7.93 -8.00 2.02
CA GLU A 17 9.34 -8.00 2.41
C GLU A 17 10.24 -7.88 1.19
N TYR A 18 11.22 -6.97 1.23
CA TYR A 18 12.23 -6.85 0.20
C TYR A 18 13.60 -6.63 0.83
N LYS A 19 14.53 -7.53 0.56
CA LYS A 19 15.90 -7.52 1.12
C LYS A 19 15.91 -7.37 2.65
N GLY A 20 15.07 -8.15 3.34
CA GLY A 20 14.98 -8.16 4.81
C GLY A 20 14.30 -6.93 5.42
N LYS A 21 13.66 -6.08 4.60
CA LYS A 21 12.91 -4.90 5.07
C LYS A 21 11.44 -5.04 4.74
N VAL A 22 10.60 -4.74 5.72
CA VAL A 22 9.14 -4.71 5.58
C VAL A 22 8.71 -3.37 4.98
N TYR A 23 7.75 -3.44 4.06
CA TYR A 23 7.11 -2.27 3.45
C TYR A 23 5.59 -2.44 3.44
N ILE A 24 4.89 -1.32 3.63
CA ILE A 24 3.46 -1.19 3.40
C ILE A 24 3.29 -0.59 2.00
N ASP A 25 2.91 -1.41 1.02
CA ASP A 25 2.73 -0.98 -0.37
C ASP A 25 1.27 -0.64 -0.63
N ILE A 26 1.00 0.61 -1.03
CA ILE A 26 -0.32 1.12 -1.40
C ILE A 26 -0.27 1.40 -2.90
N ARG A 27 -0.95 0.59 -3.71
CA ARG A 27 -0.68 0.56 -5.16
C ARG A 27 -1.88 0.12 -5.99
N GLU A 28 -1.96 0.66 -7.20
CA GLU A 28 -2.84 0.15 -8.27
C GLU A 28 -2.15 -1.03 -8.97
N PHE A 29 -2.76 -2.21 -8.86
CA PHE A 29 -2.32 -3.44 -9.52
C PHE A 29 -2.99 -3.56 -10.90
N TYR A 30 -2.32 -4.25 -11.80
CA TYR A 30 -2.89 -4.65 -13.08
C TYR A 30 -2.89 -6.18 -13.18
N GLU A 31 -3.72 -6.71 -14.06
CA GLU A 31 -3.81 -8.14 -14.28
C GLU A 31 -3.11 -8.50 -15.59
N LYS A 32 -2.34 -9.58 -15.55
CA LYS A 32 -1.66 -10.12 -16.72
C LYS A 32 -1.60 -11.64 -16.58
N ASN A 33 -2.15 -12.36 -17.55
CA ASN A 33 -2.20 -13.83 -17.55
C ASN A 33 -2.85 -14.44 -16.30
N GLY A 34 -3.84 -13.76 -15.71
CA GLY A 34 -4.50 -14.19 -14.46
C GLY A 34 -3.78 -13.77 -13.17
N ASP A 35 -2.56 -13.21 -13.27
CA ASP A 35 -1.79 -12.74 -12.11
C ASP A 35 -2.01 -11.24 -11.85
N LEU A 36 -2.13 -10.87 -10.58
CA LEU A 36 -2.13 -9.48 -10.13
C LEU A 36 -0.70 -8.98 -9.90
N LEU A 37 -0.25 -8.06 -10.76
CA LEU A 37 1.09 -7.51 -10.75
C LEU A 37 1.08 -6.03 -10.31
N PRO A 38 2.12 -5.56 -9.59
CA PRO A 38 2.19 -4.17 -9.13
C PRO A 38 2.35 -3.21 -10.31
N GLY A 39 1.47 -2.22 -10.41
CA GLY A 39 1.56 -1.14 -11.40
C GLY A 39 2.51 -0.01 -11.00
N LYS A 40 2.69 0.96 -11.89
CA LYS A 40 3.56 2.13 -11.64
C LYS A 40 2.96 3.11 -10.61
N LYS A 41 1.63 3.18 -10.50
CA LYS A 41 0.91 4.11 -9.61
C LYS A 41 0.83 3.54 -8.20
N GLY A 42 1.58 4.10 -7.27
CA GLY A 42 1.56 3.70 -5.86
C GLY A 42 2.87 3.97 -5.14
N ILE A 43 2.85 3.88 -3.81
CA ILE A 43 3.98 4.15 -2.92
C ILE A 43 4.21 2.97 -1.99
N SER A 44 5.48 2.74 -1.65
CA SER A 44 5.87 1.77 -0.64
C SER A 44 6.44 2.50 0.57
N LEU A 45 5.72 2.44 1.68
CA LEU A 45 6.08 3.12 2.91
C LEU A 45 6.88 2.16 3.79
N THR A 46 7.88 2.70 4.49
CA THR A 46 8.47 2.01 5.64
C THR A 46 7.47 1.99 6.79
N PRO A 47 7.63 1.10 7.80
CA PRO A 47 6.78 1.10 8.98
C PRO A 47 6.73 2.46 9.70
N ASP A 48 7.83 3.20 9.72
CA ASP A 48 7.89 4.51 10.36
C ASP A 48 7.10 5.58 9.59
N LEU A 49 7.20 5.59 8.26
CA LEU A 49 6.39 6.48 7.43
C LEU A 49 4.90 6.14 7.51
N TRP A 50 4.55 4.85 7.58
CA TRP A 50 3.18 4.41 7.79
C TRP A 50 2.61 4.91 9.12
N ARG A 51 3.35 4.74 10.22
CA ARG A 51 2.93 5.26 11.53
C ARG A 51 2.79 6.79 11.52
N LYS A 52 3.71 7.50 10.85
CA LYS A 52 3.61 8.95 10.71
C LYS A 52 2.36 9.36 9.93
N LEU A 53 2.06 8.67 8.82
CA LEU A 53 0.83 8.90 8.06
C LEU A 53 -0.42 8.70 8.93
N LEU A 54 -0.48 7.61 9.69
CA LEU A 54 -1.60 7.36 10.61
C LEU A 54 -1.74 8.46 11.68
N SER A 55 -0.62 8.98 12.20
CA SER A 55 -0.68 10.08 13.19
C SER A 55 -1.19 11.41 12.62
N LEU A 56 -1.14 11.58 11.30
CA LEU A 56 -1.67 12.75 10.60
C LEU A 56 -3.12 12.54 10.13
N GLY A 57 -3.70 11.36 10.38
CA GLY A 57 -5.00 10.97 9.84
C GLY A 57 -6.12 11.94 10.21
N ASP A 58 -6.18 12.35 11.48
CA ASP A 58 -7.21 13.28 11.97
C ASP A 58 -7.07 14.67 11.32
N GLU A 59 -5.85 15.23 11.28
CA GLU A 59 -5.58 16.52 10.62
C GLU A 59 -5.92 16.49 9.11
N ILE A 60 -5.63 15.38 8.43
CA ILE A 60 -5.98 15.20 7.01
C ILE A 60 -7.50 15.10 6.84
N ASN A 61 -8.19 14.38 7.73
CA ASN A 61 -9.64 14.22 7.69
C ASN A 61 -10.38 15.55 7.91
N GLU A 62 -9.83 16.45 8.74
CA GLU A 62 -10.38 17.81 8.92
C GLU A 62 -10.20 18.70 7.68
N ALA A 63 -9.22 18.39 6.82
CA ALA A 63 -8.88 19.20 5.64
C ALA A 63 -9.64 18.81 4.36
N ILE A 64 -10.37 17.69 4.36
CA ILE A 64 -11.18 17.19 3.22
C ILE A 64 -12.67 17.47 3.42
#